data_AF-A0A261WDD2-F1
#
_entry.id   AF-A0A261WDD2-F1
#
_cell.length_a   1.000
_cell.length_b   1.000
_cell.length_c   1.000
_cell.angle_alpha   90.00
_cell.angle_beta   90.00
_cell.angle_gamma   90.00
#
_symmetry.space_group_name_H-M   'P 1'
#
loop_
_entity.id
_entity.type
_entity.pdbx_description
1 polymer ?
#
loop_
_entity_poly.entity_id
_entity_poly.type
_entity_poly.pdbx_seq_one_letter_code
_entity_poly.pdbx_strand_id
1 'polypeptide(L)'
;MSARIIDGKAAAARVLEQVRDDVHTLKAEGIEPALAVILVGNDPASEVYVRNKIVRAEEAGIRSLEHCLPADCSEARLLALIAELNNDRSVNGILLQLPLPAHIDEARALQAIAAAKDVDGFHSENVGGLSQGRNVLTPCTPSGCMHLLKETCGDLTGKHAVVVGRSNIVGKPMAALLLQAHCSVTVVHSRSTDAKALCQLADIVVAAVGRPRMIDAGWLKPGAVVIDVGINRIDDQGRSRLVGDVDFDNVLDVGFRHHPGARRRRTDDHRFSDEKHSDRCQ
;
A
#
# COMPACT_ATOMS: atom_id res chain seq x y z
N MET A 1 27.58 -8.98 5.24
CA MET A 1 26.43 -9.01 6.18
C MET A 1 25.21 -9.44 5.38
N SER A 2 24.41 -10.36 5.89
CA SER A 2 23.15 -10.79 5.25
C SER A 2 22.10 -9.69 5.35
N ALA A 3 21.20 -9.59 4.36
CA ALA A 3 20.07 -8.68 4.42
C ALA A 3 19.17 -9.00 5.63
N ARG A 4 18.63 -7.95 6.28
CA ARG A 4 17.63 -8.08 7.34
C ARG A 4 16.25 -7.90 6.74
N ILE A 5 15.33 -8.83 7.05
CA ILE A 5 13.94 -8.76 6.58
C ILE A 5 13.17 -7.74 7.42
N ILE A 6 12.41 -6.88 6.75
CA ILE A 6 11.42 -6.00 7.37
C ILE A 6 10.13 -6.81 7.52
N ASP A 7 9.73 -7.08 8.76
CA ASP A 7 8.51 -7.85 9.05
C ASP A 7 7.28 -6.92 9.06
N GLY A 8 6.67 -6.77 7.88
CA GLY A 8 5.46 -5.97 7.72
C GLY A 8 4.25 -6.51 8.48
N LYS A 9 4.20 -7.83 8.75
CA LYS A 9 3.10 -8.43 9.51
C LYS A 9 3.19 -8.04 10.98
N ALA A 10 4.39 -8.11 11.55
CA ALA A 10 4.63 -7.65 12.91
C ALA A 10 4.37 -6.13 13.06
N ALA A 11 4.76 -5.32 12.07
CA ALA A 11 4.47 -3.89 12.07
C ALA A 11 2.96 -3.60 12.01
N ALA A 12 2.22 -4.25 11.10
CA ALA A 12 0.78 -4.10 11.00
C ALA A 12 0.06 -4.49 12.31
N ALA A 13 0.51 -5.55 12.99
CA ALA A 13 -0.04 -5.95 14.29
C ALA A 13 0.15 -4.87 15.37
N ARG A 14 1.33 -4.23 15.43
CA ARG A 14 1.57 -3.10 16.35
C ARG A 14 0.70 -1.90 16.04
N VAL A 15 0.52 -1.56 14.75
CA VAL A 15 -0.37 -0.47 14.34
C VAL A 15 -1.81 -0.78 14.76
N LEU A 16 -2.28 -2.00 14.56
CA LEU A 16 -3.63 -2.41 14.95
C LEU A 16 -3.86 -2.30 16.46
N GLU A 17 -2.86 -2.70 17.26
CA GLU A 17 -2.90 -2.56 18.72
C GLU A 17 -2.99 -1.09 19.14
N GLN A 18 -2.15 -0.22 18.56
CA GLN A 18 -2.21 1.22 18.83
C GLN A 18 -3.57 1.82 18.47
N VAL A 19 -4.11 1.49 17.30
CA VAL A 19 -5.42 2.00 16.86
C VAL A 19 -6.52 1.52 17.80
N ARG A 20 -6.46 0.27 18.28
CA ARG A 20 -7.44 -0.25 19.25
C ARG A 20 -7.42 0.56 20.55
N ASP A 21 -6.24 0.90 21.05
CA ASP A 21 -6.09 1.70 22.27
C ASP A 21 -6.60 3.14 22.07
N ASP A 22 -6.34 3.73 20.90
CA ASP A 22 -6.86 5.04 20.51
C ASP A 22 -8.40 5.03 20.41
N VAL A 23 -8.98 4.01 19.77
CA VAL A 23 -10.44 3.84 19.66
C VAL A 23 -11.07 3.64 21.04
N HIS A 24 -10.45 2.87 21.93
CA HIS A 24 -10.92 2.72 23.31
C HIS A 24 -10.98 4.08 24.03
N THR A 25 -9.96 4.91 23.84
CA THR A 25 -9.89 6.26 24.42
C THR A 25 -11.02 7.14 23.87
N LEU A 26 -11.22 7.15 22.56
CA LEU A 26 -12.29 7.90 21.91
C LEU A 26 -13.68 7.46 22.39
N LYS A 27 -13.90 6.16 22.55
CA LYS A 27 -15.18 5.63 23.07
C LYS A 27 -15.45 6.08 24.50
N ALA A 28 -14.43 6.18 25.34
CA ALA A 28 -14.58 6.72 26.70
C ALA A 28 -14.98 8.22 26.70
N GLU A 29 -14.65 8.94 25.62
CA GLU A 29 -15.06 10.33 25.38
C GLU A 29 -16.43 10.45 24.68
N GLY A 30 -17.11 9.32 24.42
CA GLY A 30 -18.39 9.28 23.72
C GLY A 30 -18.28 9.43 22.19
N ILE A 31 -17.07 9.30 21.63
CA ILE A 31 -16.82 9.30 20.19
C ILE A 31 -16.73 7.85 19.73
N GLU A 32 -17.60 7.46 18.79
CA GLU A 32 -17.56 6.14 18.16
C GLU A 32 -17.08 6.27 16.71
N PRO A 33 -15.79 5.97 16.42
CA PRO A 33 -15.29 6.01 15.06
C PRO A 33 -16.02 5.02 14.17
N ALA A 34 -16.45 5.46 12.99
CA ALA A 34 -17.06 4.59 12.00
C ALA A 34 -16.46 4.72 10.59
N LEU A 35 -16.33 3.57 9.94
CA LEU A 35 -15.89 3.42 8.56
C LEU A 35 -17.03 2.83 7.72
N ALA A 36 -17.42 3.54 6.67
CA ALA A 36 -18.34 3.03 5.66
C ALA A 36 -17.55 2.47 4.48
N VAL A 37 -17.82 1.23 4.10
CA VAL A 37 -17.22 0.55 2.96
C VAL A 37 -18.28 0.31 1.90
N ILE A 38 -18.05 0.80 0.69
CA ILE A 38 -18.95 0.66 -0.45
C ILE A 38 -18.35 -0.33 -1.44
N LEU A 39 -19.09 -1.37 -1.77
CA LEU A 39 -18.76 -2.35 -2.81
C LEU A 39 -19.82 -2.28 -3.92
N VAL A 40 -19.39 -2.25 -5.18
CA VAL A 40 -20.30 -2.26 -6.33
C VAL A 40 -20.00 -3.46 -7.21
N GLY A 41 -20.95 -4.38 -7.31
CA GLY A 41 -20.81 -5.65 -8.02
C GLY A 41 -20.27 -6.78 -7.15
N ASN A 42 -20.00 -7.92 -7.81
CA ASN A 42 -19.76 -9.20 -7.14
C ASN A 42 -18.43 -9.81 -7.59
N ASP A 43 -17.37 -9.02 -7.62
CA ASP A 43 -16.02 -9.54 -7.86
C ASP A 43 -15.55 -10.32 -6.62
N PRO A 44 -15.32 -11.66 -6.71
CA PRO A 44 -14.92 -12.45 -5.55
C PRO A 44 -13.62 -11.97 -4.89
N ALA A 45 -12.70 -11.37 -5.65
CA ALA A 45 -11.47 -10.80 -5.09
C ALA A 45 -11.79 -9.56 -4.22
N SER A 46 -12.67 -8.70 -4.72
CA SER A 46 -13.13 -7.51 -4.01
C SER A 46 -13.91 -7.85 -2.74
N GLU A 47 -14.76 -8.87 -2.75
CA GLU A 47 -15.51 -9.32 -1.57
C GLU A 47 -14.61 -9.81 -0.44
N VAL A 48 -13.59 -10.62 -0.74
CA VAL A 48 -12.62 -11.09 0.25
C VAL A 48 -11.88 -9.92 0.87
N TYR A 49 -11.50 -8.95 0.04
CA TYR A 49 -10.74 -7.80 0.48
C TYR A 49 -11.56 -6.86 1.37
N VAL A 50 -12.81 -6.58 1.01
CA VAL A 50 -13.77 -5.82 1.84
C VAL A 50 -14.00 -6.54 3.17
N ARG A 51 -14.22 -7.86 3.14
CA ARG A 51 -14.37 -8.66 4.37
C ARG A 51 -13.18 -8.51 5.31
N ASN A 52 -11.96 -8.59 4.77
CA ASN A 52 -10.75 -8.41 5.57
C ASN A 52 -10.67 -7.01 6.19
N LYS A 53 -11.03 -5.96 5.44
CA LYS A 53 -11.10 -4.58 5.96
C LYS A 53 -12.10 -4.44 7.10
N ILE A 54 -13.28 -5.04 6.95
CA ILE A 54 -14.33 -5.05 7.99
C ILE A 54 -13.81 -5.76 9.25
N VAL A 55 -13.25 -6.96 9.10
CA VAL A 55 -12.70 -7.73 10.24
C VAL A 55 -11.63 -6.92 10.98
N ARG A 56 -10.69 -6.28 10.27
CA ARG A 56 -9.65 -5.45 10.91
C ARG A 56 -10.21 -4.21 11.59
N ALA A 57 -11.23 -3.57 11.00
CA ALA A 57 -11.90 -2.44 11.63
C ALA A 57 -12.59 -2.87 12.95
N GLU A 58 -13.30 -4.00 12.93
CA GLU A 58 -13.95 -4.57 14.10
C GLU A 58 -12.95 -5.01 15.18
N GLU A 59 -11.82 -5.63 14.80
CA GLU A 59 -10.72 -5.96 15.70
C GLU A 59 -10.13 -4.72 16.40
N ALA A 60 -10.09 -3.59 15.71
CA ALA A 60 -9.69 -2.29 16.26
C ALA A 60 -10.80 -1.60 17.07
N GLY A 61 -12.02 -2.15 17.08
CA GLY A 61 -13.19 -1.58 17.74
C GLY A 61 -13.88 -0.46 16.95
N ILE A 62 -13.53 -0.25 15.69
CA ILE A 62 -14.15 0.73 14.79
C ILE A 62 -15.49 0.17 14.30
N ARG A 63 -16.56 0.98 14.35
CA ARG A 63 -17.86 0.60 13.79
C ARG A 63 -17.75 0.52 12.27
N SER A 64 -18.00 -0.65 11.70
CA SER A 64 -17.96 -0.86 10.25
C SER A 64 -19.38 -0.85 9.66
N LEU A 65 -19.56 -0.17 8.54
CA LEU A 65 -20.82 -0.12 7.78
C LEU A 65 -20.56 -0.62 6.36
N GLU A 66 -21.20 -1.72 5.98
CA GLU A 66 -21.03 -2.32 4.66
C GLU A 66 -22.20 -1.95 3.75
N HIS A 67 -21.88 -1.44 2.56
CA HIS A 67 -22.85 -1.10 1.52
C HIS A 67 -22.53 -1.84 0.22
N CYS A 68 -23.17 -3.00 0.03
CA CYS A 68 -23.06 -3.78 -1.21
C CYS A 68 -24.15 -3.38 -2.20
N LEU A 69 -23.73 -2.78 -3.31
CA LEU A 69 -24.59 -2.41 -4.44
C LEU A 69 -24.43 -3.44 -5.57
N PRO A 70 -25.50 -3.77 -6.30
CA PRO A 70 -25.41 -4.75 -7.38
C PRO A 70 -24.58 -4.22 -8.56
N ALA A 71 -24.09 -5.13 -9.40
CA ALA A 71 -23.23 -4.77 -10.54
C ALA A 71 -23.93 -3.90 -11.59
N ASP A 72 -25.26 -3.90 -11.65
CA ASP A 72 -26.10 -3.07 -12.53
C ASP A 72 -26.53 -1.73 -11.88
N CYS A 73 -26.02 -1.42 -10.68
CA CYS A 73 -26.27 -0.16 -10.00
C CYS A 73 -25.91 1.03 -10.89
N SER A 74 -26.78 2.03 -10.94
CA SER A 74 -26.51 3.25 -11.69
C SER A 74 -25.50 4.13 -10.96
N GLU A 75 -24.69 4.87 -11.72
CA GLU A 75 -23.78 5.87 -11.16
C GLU A 75 -24.52 6.88 -10.28
N ALA A 76 -25.72 7.32 -10.68
CA ALA A 76 -26.55 8.23 -9.89
C ALA A 76 -26.91 7.65 -8.52
N ARG A 77 -27.17 6.34 -8.42
CA ARG A 77 -27.46 5.68 -7.15
C ARG A 77 -26.22 5.61 -6.26
N LEU A 78 -25.05 5.29 -6.82
CA LEU A 78 -23.78 5.31 -6.09
C LEU A 78 -23.48 6.71 -5.54
N LEU A 79 -23.58 7.75 -6.37
CA LEU A 79 -23.34 9.13 -5.96
C LEU A 79 -24.31 9.60 -4.87
N ALA A 80 -25.58 9.17 -4.92
CA ALA A 80 -26.55 9.47 -3.88
C ALA A 80 -26.16 8.83 -2.53
N LEU A 81 -25.69 7.58 -2.53
CA LEU A 81 -25.19 6.93 -1.32
C LEU A 81 -23.97 7.65 -0.75
N ILE A 82 -23.01 8.02 -1.60
CA ILE A 82 -21.81 8.78 -1.17
C ILE A 82 -22.23 10.12 -0.55
N ALA A 83 -23.21 10.82 -1.14
CA ALA A 83 -23.73 12.06 -0.59
C ALA A 83 -24.41 11.86 0.79
N GLU A 84 -25.15 10.77 0.98
CA GLU A 84 -25.72 10.40 2.28
C GLU A 84 -24.63 10.21 3.33
N LEU A 85 -23.62 9.38 3.02
CA LEU A 85 -22.51 9.07 3.92
C LEU A 85 -21.63 10.30 4.22
N ASN A 86 -21.47 11.21 3.26
CA ASN A 86 -20.78 12.48 3.48
C ASN A 86 -21.49 13.34 4.54
N ASN A 87 -22.83 13.37 4.51
CA ASN A 87 -23.64 14.16 5.44
C ASN A 87 -23.88 13.48 6.80
N ASP A 88 -23.70 12.16 6.89
CA ASP A 88 -23.83 11.42 8.15
C ASP A 88 -22.66 11.73 9.10
N ARG A 89 -22.95 12.42 10.21
CA ARG A 89 -21.96 12.76 11.23
C ARG A 89 -21.44 11.56 12.02
N SER A 90 -22.15 10.43 11.98
CA SER A 90 -21.73 9.18 12.61
C SER A 90 -20.69 8.42 11.77
N VAL A 91 -20.44 8.84 10.52
CA VAL A 91 -19.44 8.27 9.62
C VAL A 91 -18.22 9.17 9.55
N ASN A 92 -17.04 8.63 9.87
CA ASN A 92 -15.77 9.36 9.87
C ASN A 92 -14.95 9.09 8.61
N GLY A 93 -15.07 7.89 8.05
CA GLY A 93 -14.36 7.48 6.83
C GLY A 93 -15.27 6.79 5.84
N ILE A 94 -15.01 6.98 4.55
CA ILE A 94 -15.68 6.32 3.44
C ILE A 94 -14.60 5.69 2.56
N LEU A 95 -14.79 4.41 2.27
CA LEU A 95 -13.93 3.64 1.38
C LEU A 95 -14.77 3.11 0.22
N LEU A 96 -14.38 3.43 -1.00
CA LEU A 96 -15.02 2.92 -2.22
C LEU A 96 -14.13 1.83 -2.83
N GLN A 97 -14.59 0.58 -2.76
CA GLN A 97 -13.83 -0.55 -3.27
C GLN A 97 -13.79 -0.52 -4.81
N LEU A 98 -12.59 -0.64 -5.38
CA LEU A 98 -12.34 -0.74 -6.82
C LEU A 98 -11.93 -2.17 -7.22
N PRO A 99 -12.09 -2.56 -8.51
CA PRO A 99 -12.63 -1.76 -9.62
C PRO A 99 -14.16 -1.60 -9.56
N LEU A 100 -14.67 -0.49 -10.10
CA LEU A 100 -16.11 -0.32 -10.34
C LEU A 100 -16.53 -0.97 -11.66
N PRO A 101 -17.83 -1.30 -11.82
CA PRO A 101 -18.40 -1.67 -13.12
C PRO A 101 -18.08 -0.64 -14.21
N ALA A 102 -17.85 -1.10 -15.43
CA ALA A 102 -17.31 -0.28 -16.53
C ALA A 102 -18.21 0.91 -16.95
N HIS A 103 -19.50 0.90 -16.60
CA HIS A 103 -20.43 1.99 -16.89
C HIS A 103 -20.43 3.11 -15.84
N ILE A 104 -19.64 2.97 -14.76
CA ILE A 104 -19.49 3.99 -13.72
C ILE A 104 -18.13 4.68 -13.87
N ASP A 105 -18.14 6.01 -13.87
CA ASP A 105 -16.91 6.80 -13.84
C ASP A 105 -16.27 6.74 -12.45
N GLU A 106 -15.21 5.92 -12.34
CA GLU A 106 -14.41 5.75 -11.13
C GLU A 106 -13.86 7.07 -10.57
N ALA A 107 -13.34 7.94 -11.45
CA ALA A 107 -12.76 9.20 -11.02
C ALA A 107 -13.85 10.10 -10.43
N ARG A 108 -15.01 10.17 -11.08
CA ARG A 108 -16.16 10.93 -10.57
C ARG A 108 -16.66 10.40 -9.23
N ALA A 109 -16.75 9.08 -9.07
CA ALA A 109 -17.20 8.46 -7.82
C ALA A 109 -16.22 8.72 -6.67
N LEU A 110 -14.91 8.57 -6.89
CA LEU A 110 -13.89 8.89 -5.89
C LEU A 110 -13.89 10.37 -5.50
N GLN A 111 -14.04 11.29 -6.46
CA GLN A 111 -14.13 12.73 -6.18
C GLN A 111 -15.44 13.16 -5.51
N ALA A 112 -16.46 12.30 -5.47
CA ALA A 112 -17.69 12.59 -4.75
C ALA A 112 -17.55 12.38 -3.22
N ILE A 113 -16.54 11.62 -2.78
CA ILE A 113 -16.25 11.42 -1.35
C ILE A 113 -15.67 12.70 -0.79
N ALA A 114 -16.19 13.20 0.34
CA ALA A 114 -15.64 14.40 0.96
C ALA A 114 -14.17 14.17 1.34
N ALA A 115 -13.28 15.13 1.03
CA ALA A 115 -11.85 15.01 1.29
C ALA A 115 -11.52 14.61 2.75
N ALA A 116 -12.29 15.13 3.71
CA ALA A 116 -12.12 14.83 5.14
C ALA A 116 -12.54 13.41 5.55
N LYS A 117 -13.29 12.68 4.71
CA LYS A 117 -13.73 11.30 4.91
C LYS A 117 -13.08 10.31 3.95
N ASP A 118 -12.28 10.78 3.00
CA ASP A 118 -11.56 9.95 2.03
C ASP A 118 -10.33 9.31 2.67
N VAL A 119 -10.56 8.17 3.35
CA VAL A 119 -9.51 7.44 4.08
C VAL A 119 -8.48 6.76 3.18
N ASP A 120 -8.79 6.61 1.89
CA ASP A 120 -7.84 6.12 0.88
C ASP A 120 -6.99 7.26 0.27
N GLY A 121 -7.32 8.53 0.53
CA GLY A 121 -6.51 9.69 0.17
C GLY A 121 -6.43 9.98 -1.33
N PHE A 122 -7.42 9.53 -2.13
CA PHE A 122 -7.45 9.73 -3.59
C PHE A 122 -8.24 10.97 -4.04
N HIS A 123 -8.92 11.66 -3.13
CA HIS A 123 -9.56 12.93 -3.41
C HIS A 123 -8.51 13.97 -3.84
N SER A 124 -8.83 14.76 -4.86
CA SER A 124 -7.88 15.72 -5.45
C SER A 124 -7.35 16.75 -4.45
N GLU A 125 -8.18 17.16 -3.48
CA GLU A 125 -7.75 18.03 -2.37
C GLU A 125 -6.72 17.37 -1.45
N ASN A 126 -6.87 16.07 -1.16
CA ASN A 126 -5.90 15.30 -0.38
C ASN A 126 -4.59 15.14 -1.16
N VAL A 127 -4.67 14.77 -2.44
CA VAL A 127 -3.50 14.67 -3.32
C VAL A 127 -2.77 16.01 -3.46
N GLY A 128 -3.51 17.10 -3.69
CA GLY A 128 -2.96 18.44 -3.80
C GLY A 128 -2.40 18.95 -2.48
N GLY A 129 -3.07 18.66 -1.36
CA GLY A 129 -2.59 18.98 -0.02
C GLY A 129 -1.30 18.26 0.34
N LEU A 130 -1.19 16.96 0.03
CA LEU A 130 0.03 16.19 0.22
C LEU A 130 1.18 16.79 -0.60
N SER A 131 0.93 17.15 -1.86
CA SER A 131 1.95 17.81 -2.71
C SER A 131 2.40 19.17 -2.17
N GLN A 132 1.55 19.86 -1.40
CA GLN A 132 1.87 21.13 -0.74
C GLN A 132 2.50 20.93 0.66
N GLY A 133 2.64 19.69 1.12
CA GLY A 133 3.12 19.36 2.47
C GLY A 133 2.10 19.67 3.58
N ARG A 134 0.81 19.83 3.24
CA ARG A 134 -0.27 20.01 4.23
C ARG A 134 -0.58 18.70 4.93
N ASN A 135 -1.13 18.79 6.14
CA ASN A 135 -1.66 17.64 6.85
C ASN A 135 -3.02 17.26 6.25
N VAL A 136 -3.08 16.10 5.60
CA VAL A 136 -4.25 15.56 4.87
C VAL A 136 -4.29 14.04 5.04
N LEU A 137 -5.41 13.42 4.67
CA LEU A 137 -5.45 11.95 4.55
C LEU A 137 -4.57 11.53 3.37
N THR A 138 -3.68 10.57 3.62
CA THR A 138 -2.68 10.12 2.65
C THR A 138 -2.93 8.68 2.22
N PRO A 139 -2.62 8.31 0.97
CA PRO A 139 -2.83 6.95 0.50
C PRO A 139 -2.20 5.89 1.41
N CYS A 140 -2.96 4.84 1.69
CA CYS A 140 -2.65 3.83 2.70
C CYS A 140 -1.30 3.12 2.44
N THR A 141 -1.02 2.73 1.19
CA THR A 141 0.18 1.96 0.83
C THR A 141 1.46 2.80 0.99
N PRO A 142 1.56 4.02 0.43
CA PRO A 142 2.66 4.92 0.76
C PRO A 142 2.81 5.22 2.25
N SER A 143 1.71 5.37 2.99
CA SER A 143 1.74 5.62 4.43
C SER A 143 2.32 4.43 5.20
N GLY A 144 1.93 3.20 4.84
CA GLY A 144 2.52 1.98 5.37
C GLY A 144 4.01 1.86 5.05
N CYS A 145 4.42 2.19 3.82
CA CYS A 145 5.84 2.23 3.44
C CYS A 145 6.62 3.21 4.32
N MET A 146 6.10 4.42 4.55
CA MET A 146 6.72 5.40 5.43
C MET A 146 6.83 4.91 6.88
N HIS A 147 5.82 4.21 7.38
CA HIS A 147 5.86 3.60 8.72
C HIS A 147 7.01 2.59 8.82
N LEU A 148 7.09 1.64 7.88
CA LEU A 148 8.15 0.64 7.83
C LEU A 148 9.54 1.27 7.69
N LEU A 149 9.67 2.30 6.86
CA LEU A 149 10.93 3.02 6.67
C LEU A 149 11.37 3.73 7.94
N LYS A 150 10.47 4.40 8.65
CA LYS A 150 10.78 5.08 9.92
C LYS A 150 11.19 4.08 11.01
N GLU A 151 10.47 2.96 11.15
CA GLU A 151 10.83 1.90 12.09
C GLU A 151 12.20 1.30 11.76
N THR A 152 12.53 1.15 10.48
CA THR A 152 13.77 0.49 10.03
C THR A 152 14.97 1.42 10.04
N CYS A 153 14.79 2.66 9.58
CA CYS A 153 15.89 3.60 9.31
C CYS A 153 16.04 4.68 10.39
N GLY A 154 15.01 4.90 11.23
CA GLY A 154 14.91 6.07 12.10
C GLY A 154 14.70 7.35 11.30
N ASP A 155 15.61 8.31 11.47
CA ASP A 155 15.58 9.57 10.73
C ASP A 155 15.89 9.35 9.23
N LEU A 156 15.04 9.90 8.37
CA LEU A 156 15.12 9.80 6.92
C LEU A 156 15.81 11.02 6.29
N THR A 157 16.08 12.06 7.08
CA THR A 157 16.64 13.33 6.61
C THR A 157 17.93 13.12 5.81
N GLY A 158 17.98 13.69 4.61
CA GLY A 158 19.15 13.68 3.73
C GLY A 158 19.39 12.36 2.99
N LYS A 159 18.63 11.28 3.27
CA LYS A 159 18.75 10.02 2.52
C LYS A 159 18.31 10.21 1.07
N HIS A 160 19.00 9.53 0.15
CA HIS A 160 18.57 9.48 -1.24
C HIS A 160 17.60 8.31 -1.42
N ALA A 161 16.35 8.61 -1.77
CA ALA A 161 15.31 7.62 -2.03
C ALA A 161 14.94 7.59 -3.51
N VAL A 162 14.87 6.39 -4.09
CA VAL A 162 14.38 6.16 -5.44
C VAL A 162 13.02 5.46 -5.39
N VAL A 163 12.02 6.07 -6.02
CA VAL A 163 10.71 5.44 -6.23
C VAL A 163 10.65 4.92 -7.66
N VAL A 164 10.54 3.59 -7.82
CA VAL A 164 10.39 2.92 -9.10
C VAL A 164 8.90 2.77 -9.40
N GLY A 165 8.36 3.65 -10.23
CA GLY A 165 6.92 3.73 -10.51
C GLY A 165 6.36 5.12 -10.23
N ARG A 166 5.34 5.52 -11.00
CA ARG A 166 4.71 6.85 -10.92
C ARG A 166 3.19 6.80 -11.00
N SER A 167 2.59 5.71 -10.51
CA SER A 167 1.14 5.59 -10.42
C SER A 167 0.57 6.68 -9.50
N ASN A 168 -0.70 7.03 -9.72
CA ASN A 168 -1.39 7.99 -8.84
C ASN A 168 -1.65 7.40 -7.45
N ILE A 169 -1.75 6.07 -7.35
CA ILE A 169 -2.09 5.36 -6.11
C ILE A 169 -0.90 5.09 -5.19
N VAL A 170 0.32 4.95 -5.74
CA VAL A 170 1.52 4.61 -4.97
C VAL A 170 2.69 5.53 -5.31
N GLY A 171 3.17 5.51 -6.56
CA GLY A 171 4.47 6.11 -6.89
C GLY A 171 4.56 7.63 -6.61
N LYS A 172 3.59 8.41 -7.10
CA LYS A 172 3.54 9.86 -6.86
C LYS A 172 3.35 10.23 -5.38
N PRO A 173 2.36 9.69 -4.64
CA PRO A 173 2.21 10.00 -3.22
C PRO A 173 3.41 9.53 -2.38
N MET A 174 4.03 8.38 -2.71
CA MET A 174 5.25 7.93 -2.04
C MET A 174 6.39 8.93 -2.19
N ALA A 175 6.59 9.47 -3.39
CA ALA A 175 7.62 10.48 -3.64
C ALA A 175 7.36 11.76 -2.82
N ALA A 176 6.10 12.21 -2.75
CA ALA A 176 5.72 13.38 -1.95
C ALA A 176 5.96 13.16 -0.44
N LEU A 177 5.60 12.00 0.10
CA LEU A 177 5.84 11.66 1.50
C LEU A 177 7.33 11.56 1.86
N LEU A 178 8.15 11.00 0.97
CA LEU A 178 9.61 10.96 1.16
C LEU A 178 10.22 12.37 1.14
N LEU A 179 9.76 13.23 0.22
CA LEU A 179 10.17 14.65 0.20
C LEU A 179 9.77 15.36 1.51
N GLN A 180 8.55 15.13 2.00
CA GLN A 180 8.08 15.68 3.27
C GLN A 180 8.90 15.17 4.47
N ALA A 181 9.44 13.95 4.38
CA ALA A 181 10.38 13.39 5.35
C ALA A 181 11.85 13.80 5.11
N HIS A 182 12.09 14.85 4.31
CA HIS A 182 13.41 15.43 4.04
C HIS A 182 14.39 14.51 3.30
N CYS A 183 13.90 13.50 2.56
CA CYS A 183 14.73 12.75 1.61
C CYS A 183 15.02 13.60 0.36
N SER A 184 16.17 13.34 -0.28
CA SER A 184 16.33 13.63 -1.71
C SER A 184 15.64 12.53 -2.50
N VAL A 185 14.74 12.86 -3.43
CA VAL A 185 13.88 11.86 -4.10
C VAL A 185 14.07 11.87 -5.60
N THR A 186 14.32 10.70 -6.17
CA THR A 186 14.33 10.45 -7.62
C THR A 186 13.17 9.52 -7.98
N VAL A 187 12.32 9.91 -8.93
CA VAL A 187 11.25 9.03 -9.45
C VAL A 187 11.68 8.46 -10.79
N VAL A 188 11.76 7.13 -10.89
CA VAL A 188 12.06 6.44 -12.14
C VAL A 188 10.83 5.71 -12.68
N HIS A 189 10.75 5.58 -14.00
CA HIS A 189 9.63 4.96 -14.70
C HIS A 189 10.09 4.36 -16.03
N SER A 190 9.16 3.76 -16.80
CA SER A 190 9.43 3.09 -18.08
C SER A 190 10.06 3.96 -19.19
N ARG A 191 10.26 5.25 -18.94
CA ARG A 191 10.89 6.21 -19.88
C ARG A 191 12.15 6.85 -19.29
N SER A 192 12.56 6.46 -18.09
CA SER A 192 13.80 6.95 -17.47
C SER A 192 14.98 6.29 -18.16
N THR A 193 15.98 7.09 -18.51
CA THR A 193 17.26 6.58 -19.00
C THR A 193 18.03 5.98 -17.82
N ASP A 194 18.49 4.74 -17.99
CA ASP A 194 19.29 4.01 -16.99
C ASP A 194 18.74 4.06 -15.56
N ALA A 195 17.49 3.58 -15.40
CA ALA A 195 16.87 3.48 -14.08
C ALA A 195 17.70 2.65 -13.09
N LYS A 196 18.47 1.67 -13.59
CA LYS A 196 19.34 0.82 -12.77
C LYS A 196 20.45 1.63 -12.11
N ALA A 197 21.16 2.47 -12.88
CA ALA A 197 22.20 3.34 -12.32
C ALA A 197 21.65 4.32 -11.27
N LEU A 198 20.45 4.85 -11.47
CA LEU A 198 19.80 5.74 -10.49
C LEU A 198 19.49 5.01 -9.19
N CYS A 199 18.96 3.78 -9.25
CA CYS A 199 18.71 2.96 -8.06
C CYS A 199 20.00 2.58 -7.30
N GLN A 200 21.13 2.39 -8.00
CA GLN A 200 22.42 2.06 -7.37
C GLN A 200 22.98 3.21 -6.51
N LEU A 201 22.46 4.42 -6.65
CA LEU A 201 22.83 5.58 -5.82
C LEU A 201 21.95 5.72 -4.57
N ALA A 202 20.89 4.93 -4.45
CA ALA A 202 19.85 5.13 -3.45
C ALA A 202 20.17 4.44 -2.12
N ASP A 203 19.88 5.11 -1.03
CA ASP A 203 19.83 4.51 0.30
C ASP A 203 18.51 3.76 0.52
N ILE A 204 17.44 4.22 -0.16
CA ILE A 204 16.09 3.63 -0.10
C ILE A 204 15.59 3.40 -1.53
N VAL A 205 15.08 2.20 -1.81
CA VAL A 205 14.37 1.89 -3.06
C VAL A 205 12.95 1.43 -2.75
N VAL A 206 11.95 2.14 -3.28
CA VAL A 206 10.54 1.71 -3.20
C VAL A 206 10.11 1.24 -4.59
N ALA A 207 9.81 -0.05 -4.73
CA ALA A 207 9.41 -0.68 -5.99
C ALA A 207 7.88 -0.79 -6.09
N ALA A 208 7.28 -0.14 -7.08
CA ALA A 208 5.82 -0.11 -7.30
C ALA A 208 5.48 -0.05 -8.79
N VAL A 209 5.94 -1.04 -9.56
CA VAL A 209 5.81 -1.14 -11.01
C VAL A 209 4.85 -2.23 -11.49
N GLY A 210 4.52 -3.22 -10.66
CA GLY A 210 3.67 -4.36 -11.05
C GLY A 210 4.33 -5.20 -12.14
N ARG A 211 5.64 -5.45 -12.01
CA ARG A 211 6.44 -6.25 -12.93
C ARG A 211 7.24 -7.27 -12.11
N PRO A 212 6.88 -8.57 -12.17
CA PRO A 212 7.44 -9.58 -11.28
C PRO A 212 8.96 -9.67 -11.42
N ARG A 213 9.67 -9.57 -10.29
CA ARG A 213 11.12 -9.77 -10.18
C ARG A 213 11.97 -8.93 -11.15
N MET A 214 11.50 -7.73 -11.50
CA MET A 214 12.21 -6.82 -12.40
C MET A 214 13.49 -6.26 -11.76
N ILE A 215 13.46 -5.99 -10.45
CA ILE A 215 14.58 -5.38 -9.72
C ILE A 215 15.41 -6.49 -9.08
N ASP A 216 16.60 -6.72 -9.64
CA ASP A 216 17.61 -7.63 -9.09
C ASP A 216 18.60 -6.89 -8.18
N ALA A 217 19.48 -7.62 -7.52
CA ALA A 217 20.50 -7.04 -6.64
C ALA A 217 21.45 -6.05 -7.32
N GLY A 218 21.65 -6.19 -8.63
CA GLY A 218 22.47 -5.25 -9.38
C GLY A 218 21.84 -3.86 -9.47
N TRP A 219 20.56 -3.69 -9.14
CA TRP A 219 19.92 -2.37 -9.04
C TRP A 219 20.20 -1.66 -7.72
N LEU A 220 20.74 -2.37 -6.73
CA LEU A 220 20.74 -1.90 -5.35
C LEU A 220 22.15 -1.54 -4.89
N LYS A 221 22.26 -0.41 -4.20
CA LYS A 221 23.44 -0.05 -3.43
C LYS A 221 23.61 -1.05 -2.27
N PRO A 222 24.84 -1.50 -1.94
CA PRO A 222 25.08 -2.25 -0.72
C PRO A 222 24.58 -1.50 0.52
N GLY A 223 23.74 -2.16 1.32
CA GLY A 223 23.12 -1.56 2.51
C GLY A 223 21.85 -0.74 2.24
N ALA A 224 21.36 -0.69 1.00
CA ALA A 224 20.08 -0.05 0.71
C ALA A 224 18.92 -0.75 1.41
N VAL A 225 17.93 0.04 1.84
CA VAL A 225 16.64 -0.45 2.32
C VAL A 225 15.69 -0.54 1.14
N VAL A 226 15.02 -1.68 0.98
CA VAL A 226 14.12 -1.93 -0.15
C VAL A 226 12.72 -2.20 0.37
N ILE A 227 11.74 -1.46 -0.14
CA ILE A 227 10.31 -1.72 0.08
C ILE A 227 9.73 -2.19 -1.25
N ASP A 228 9.29 -3.44 -1.30
CA ASP A 228 8.63 -4.03 -2.46
C ASP A 228 7.11 -3.96 -2.29
N VAL A 229 6.48 -3.07 -3.06
CA VAL A 229 5.02 -2.88 -3.09
C VAL A 229 4.36 -3.81 -4.11
N GLY A 230 5.14 -4.42 -5.00
CA GLY A 230 4.64 -5.28 -6.05
C GLY A 230 3.91 -6.50 -5.47
N ILE A 231 2.74 -6.80 -6.01
CA ILE A 231 2.04 -8.07 -5.78
C ILE A 231 1.66 -8.59 -7.16
N ASN A 232 2.44 -9.54 -7.65
CA ASN A 232 2.31 -10.11 -8.98
C ASN A 232 1.99 -11.59 -8.87
N ARG A 233 0.95 -12.03 -9.57
CA ARG A 233 0.64 -13.45 -9.69
C ARG A 233 1.43 -14.06 -10.84
N ILE A 234 2.16 -15.13 -10.55
CA ILE A 234 2.87 -15.93 -11.54
C ILE A 234 2.40 -17.39 -11.48
N ASP A 235 2.51 -18.09 -12.60
CA ASP A 235 2.43 -19.54 -12.65
C ASP A 235 3.83 -20.12 -12.43
N ASP A 236 3.97 -20.95 -11.40
CA ASP A 236 5.19 -21.69 -11.10
C ASP A 236 4.85 -23.19 -11.12
N GLN A 237 5.09 -23.83 -12.26
CA GLN A 237 4.89 -25.27 -12.47
C GLN A 237 3.44 -25.74 -12.18
N GLY A 238 2.46 -24.97 -12.66
CA GLY A 238 1.03 -25.27 -12.47
C GLY A 238 0.50 -24.85 -11.10
N ARG A 239 1.30 -24.13 -10.30
CA ARG A 239 0.86 -23.54 -9.03
C ARG A 239 0.93 -22.02 -9.13
N SER A 240 -0.18 -21.37 -8.80
CA SER A 240 -0.22 -19.91 -8.69
C SER A 240 0.56 -19.46 -7.45
N ARG A 241 1.53 -18.56 -7.62
CA ARG A 241 2.33 -17.95 -6.54
C ARG A 241 2.31 -16.43 -6.67
N LEU A 242 2.37 -15.73 -5.53
CA LEU A 242 2.58 -14.29 -5.48
C LEU A 242 4.07 -13.98 -5.34
N VAL A 243 4.55 -13.01 -6.12
CA VAL A 243 5.91 -12.48 -6.08
C VAL A 243 5.87 -10.96 -6.19
N GLY A 244 6.87 -10.29 -5.63
CA GLY A 244 6.98 -8.84 -5.75
C GLY A 244 7.67 -8.37 -7.02
N ASP A 245 7.91 -7.07 -7.09
CA ASP A 245 8.65 -6.43 -8.18
C ASP A 245 10.17 -6.64 -8.05
N VAL A 246 10.63 -7.03 -6.86
CA VAL A 246 12.02 -7.32 -6.52
C VAL A 246 12.26 -8.82 -6.54
N ASP A 247 13.39 -9.24 -7.12
CA ASP A 247 13.87 -10.62 -7.03
C ASP A 247 14.41 -10.89 -5.62
N PHE A 248 13.52 -11.21 -4.70
CA PHE A 248 13.80 -11.38 -3.28
C PHE A 248 14.97 -12.33 -3.00
N ASP A 249 14.96 -13.51 -3.62
CA ASP A 249 16.00 -14.53 -3.41
C ASP A 249 17.37 -13.99 -3.89
N ASN A 250 17.41 -13.32 -5.04
CA ASN A 250 18.62 -12.70 -5.56
C ASN A 250 19.16 -11.58 -4.67
N VAL A 251 18.28 -10.74 -4.12
CA VAL A 251 18.65 -9.61 -3.25
C VAL A 251 19.14 -10.09 -1.88
N LEU A 252 18.54 -11.15 -1.32
CA LEU A 252 19.00 -11.74 -0.07
C LEU A 252 20.39 -12.39 -0.19
N ASP A 253 20.69 -13.04 -1.32
CA ASP A 253 21.93 -13.79 -1.55
C ASP A 253 23.19 -12.94 -1.70
N VAL A 254 23.06 -11.61 -1.84
CA VAL A 254 24.22 -10.70 -2.07
C VAL A 254 25.07 -10.52 -0.80
N GLY A 255 24.67 -11.13 0.31
CA GLY A 255 25.57 -11.42 1.43
C GLY A 255 26.67 -12.45 1.15
N PHE A 256 26.66 -13.16 0.00
CA PHE A 256 27.47 -14.39 -0.20
C PHE A 256 28.26 -14.53 -1.52
N ARG A 257 28.48 -13.49 -2.32
CA ARG A 257 29.42 -13.63 -3.46
C ARG A 257 30.88 -13.59 -3.00
N HIS A 258 31.37 -14.71 -2.46
CA HIS A 258 32.78 -15.08 -2.49
C HIS A 258 32.92 -16.51 -3.07
N HIS A 259 33.46 -16.58 -4.30
CA HIS A 259 34.03 -17.73 -5.04
C HIS A 259 33.22 -19.06 -5.23
N PRO A 260 33.31 -19.72 -6.41
CA PRO A 260 32.49 -20.88 -6.75
C PRO A 260 33.10 -22.15 -6.13
N GLY A 261 32.48 -22.69 -5.09
CA GLY A 261 33.04 -23.90 -4.48
C GLY A 261 32.33 -24.44 -3.25
N ALA A 262 31.02 -24.28 -3.08
CA ALA A 262 30.30 -25.02 -2.04
C ALA A 262 28.82 -25.17 -2.37
N ARG A 263 28.40 -26.37 -2.76
CA ARG A 263 26.99 -26.77 -2.69
C ARG A 263 26.63 -26.95 -1.22
N ARG A 264 25.50 -26.40 -0.75
CA ARG A 264 24.67 -27.09 0.25
C ARG A 264 23.22 -26.58 0.35
N ARG A 265 22.34 -27.59 0.27
CA ARG A 265 21.04 -27.85 0.94
C ARG A 265 20.13 -26.65 1.24
N ARG A 266 19.04 -26.60 0.45
CA ARG A 266 17.81 -25.85 0.72
C ARG A 266 17.20 -26.29 2.05
N THR A 267 16.95 -25.34 2.93
CA THR A 267 15.95 -25.44 4.00
C THR A 267 14.73 -24.66 3.54
N ASP A 268 13.75 -25.39 3.02
CA ASP A 268 12.40 -24.88 2.75
C ASP A 268 11.68 -24.74 4.09
N ASP A 269 11.69 -23.56 4.73
CA ASP A 269 10.72 -23.30 5.81
C ASP A 269 10.56 -21.83 6.27
N HIS A 270 10.69 -20.85 5.37
CA HIS A 270 10.17 -19.50 5.63
C HIS A 270 9.58 -18.91 4.35
N ARG A 271 8.57 -19.60 3.80
CA ARG A 271 7.77 -19.07 2.70
C ARG A 271 6.48 -18.53 3.27
N PHE A 272 6.15 -17.30 2.87
CA PHE A 272 4.84 -16.66 2.94
C PHE A 272 3.72 -17.67 3.18
N SER A 273 3.24 -17.74 4.41
CA SER A 273 2.04 -18.48 4.74
C SER A 273 0.84 -17.74 4.15
N ASP A 274 0.36 -18.31 3.05
CA ASP A 274 -1.03 -18.35 2.61
C ASP A 274 -1.94 -17.23 3.11
N GLU A 275 -2.08 -16.18 2.30
CA GLU A 275 -3.40 -15.59 2.07
C GLU A 275 -3.62 -15.44 0.57
N LYS A 276 -4.62 -16.18 0.10
CA LYS A 276 -5.03 -16.32 -1.29
C LYS A 276 -5.68 -15.02 -1.76
N HIS A 277 -5.07 -14.38 -2.75
CA HIS A 277 -5.64 -13.34 -3.64
C HIS A 277 -5.77 -11.92 -3.05
N SER A 278 -4.80 -11.07 -3.40
CA SER A 278 -4.97 -9.62 -3.44
C SER A 278 -4.57 -9.11 -4.82
N ASP A 279 -5.57 -8.77 -5.63
CA ASP A 279 -5.37 -7.93 -6.82
C ASP A 279 -5.73 -6.49 -6.43
N ARG A 280 -4.76 -5.59 -6.66
CA ARG A 280 -4.78 -4.11 -6.48
C ARG A 280 -4.65 -3.58 -5.05
N CYS A 281 -3.55 -2.86 -4.83
CA CYS A 281 -3.34 -1.94 -3.70
C CYS A 281 -4.39 -0.82 -3.74
N GLN A 282 -5.39 -0.89 -2.86
CA GLN A 282 -6.17 0.24 -2.34
C GLN A 282 -6.66 -0.10 -0.94
#